data_AF-A0A662DET3-F1
#
_entry.id   AF-A0A662DET3-F1
#
_cell.length_a   1.000
_cell.length_b   1.000
_cell.length_c   1.000
_cell.angle_alpha   90.00
_cell.angle_beta   90.00
_cell.angle_gamma   90.00
#
_symmetry.space_group_name_H-M   'P 1'
#
loop_
_entity.id
_entity.type
_entity.pdbx_description
1 polymer ?
#
loop_
_entity_poly.entity_id
_entity_poly.type
_entity_poly.pdbx_seq_one_letter_code
_entity_poly.pdbx_strand_id
1 'polypeptide(L)'
;MEEEKKIKWGTFALVVAVLVLAAGVFFAGFKISTTVNAGIEDLKRELKEELRKDLRKEAISLLYTYRSSALENRQITAEDLEKGYRFADKFISR
;
A
#
# COMPACT_ATOMS: atom_id res chain seq x y z
N MET A 1 -60.34 -23.20 10.19
CA MET A 1 -58.98 -23.63 9.78
C MET A 1 -58.00 -22.68 10.45
N GLU A 2 -57.60 -22.98 11.68
CA GLU A 2 -56.51 -22.26 12.35
C GLU A 2 -55.70 -23.30 13.11
N GLU A 3 -54.65 -23.81 12.49
CA GLU A 3 -53.61 -24.54 13.20
C GLU A 3 -52.76 -23.51 13.94
N GLU A 4 -53.01 -23.35 15.24
CA GLU A 4 -52.10 -22.62 16.12
C GLU A 4 -50.74 -23.34 16.13
N LYS A 5 -49.80 -22.84 15.31
CA LYS A 5 -48.40 -23.27 15.35
C LYS A 5 -47.84 -22.95 16.75
N LYS A 6 -47.82 -23.94 17.64
CA LYS A 6 -47.12 -23.88 18.92
C LYS A 6 -45.62 -23.76 18.67
N ILE A 7 -45.11 -22.53 18.70
CA ILE A 7 -43.68 -22.22 18.57
C ILE A 7 -42.97 -22.83 19.78
N LYS A 8 -42.04 -23.75 19.52
CA LYS A 8 -41.15 -24.31 20.54
C LYS A 8 -40.08 -23.27 20.89
N TRP A 9 -40.41 -22.38 21.83
CA TRP A 9 -39.55 -21.28 22.28
C TRP A 9 -38.12 -21.69 22.67
N GLY A 10 -37.94 -22.90 23.22
CA GLY A 10 -36.61 -23.44 23.52
C GLY A 10 -35.76 -23.71 22.27
N THR A 11 -36.35 -24.25 21.20
CA THR A 11 -35.67 -24.44 19.92
C THR A 11 -35.36 -23.09 19.28
N PHE A 12 -36.29 -22.13 19.37
CA PHE A 12 -36.07 -20.78 18.84
C PHE A 12 -34.89 -20.08 19.53
N ALA A 13 -34.81 -20.12 20.87
CA ALA A 13 -33.70 -19.54 21.63
C ALA A 13 -32.35 -20.18 21.26
N LEU A 14 -32.31 -21.49 21.04
CA LEU A 14 -31.10 -22.21 20.64
C LEU A 14 -30.65 -21.78 19.24
N VAL A 15 -31.58 -21.63 18.29
CA VAL A 15 -31.27 -21.14 16.94
C VAL A 15 -30.72 -19.70 17.00
N VAL A 16 -31.33 -18.81 17.79
CA VAL A 16 -30.82 -17.44 17.96
C VAL A 16 -29.42 -17.43 18.57
N ALA A 17 -29.16 -18.26 19.59
CA ALA A 17 -27.84 -18.35 20.22
C ALA A 17 -26.75 -18.79 19.23
N VAL A 18 -27.05 -19.78 18.38
CA VAL A 18 -26.11 -20.25 17.34
C VAL A 18 -25.85 -19.15 16.30
N LEU A 19 -26.87 -18.39 15.90
CA LEU A 19 -26.71 -17.27 14.96
C LEU A 19 -25.84 -16.15 15.54
N VAL A 20 -25.98 -15.83 16.82
CA VAL A 20 -25.15 -14.82 17.50
C VAL A 20 -23.68 -15.26 17.55
N LEU A 21 -23.42 -16.53 17.85
CA LEU A 21 -22.07 -17.09 17.83
C LEU A 21 -21.46 -17.06 16.42
N ALA A 22 -22.23 -17.46 15.40
CA ALA A 22 -21.79 -17.41 14.01
C ALA A 22 -21.48 -15.97 13.56
N ALA A 23 -22.34 -15.01 13.93
CA ALA A 23 -22.12 -13.59 13.65
C ALA A 23 -20.84 -13.07 14.32
N GLY A 24 -20.55 -13.48 15.57
CA GLY A 24 -19.33 -13.08 16.28
C GLY A 24 -18.04 -13.55 15.58
N VAL A 25 -18.00 -14.81 15.14
CA VAL A 25 -16.85 -15.35 14.39
C VAL A 25 -16.72 -14.68 13.01
N PHE A 26 -17.84 -14.43 12.33
CA PHE A 26 -17.85 -13.74 11.04
C PHE A 26 -17.33 -12.29 11.14
N PHE A 27 -17.78 -11.55 12.15
CA PHE A 27 -17.31 -10.17 12.39
C PHE A 27 -15.83 -10.12 12.76
N ALA A 28 -15.33 -11.07 13.55
CA ALA A 28 -13.91 -11.15 13.86
C ALA A 28 -13.07 -11.36 12.59
N GLY A 29 -13.45 -12.29 11.72
CA GLY A 29 -12.79 -12.51 10.44
C GLY A 29 -12.85 -11.30 9.49
N PHE A 30 -14.01 -10.63 9.42
CA PHE A 30 -14.19 -9.44 8.61
C PHE A 30 -13.31 -8.25 9.07
N LYS A 31 -13.20 -8.04 10.39
CA LYS A 31 -12.36 -6.98 10.97
C LYS A 31 -10.87 -7.22 10.73
N ILE A 32 -10.42 -8.47 10.80
CA ILE A 32 -9.03 -8.84 10.49
C ILE A 32 -8.73 -8.57 9.02
N SER A 33 -9.59 -9.03 8.11
CA SER A 33 -9.41 -8.84 6.66
C SER A 33 -9.34 -7.37 6.26
N THR A 34 -10.24 -6.54 6.80
CA THR A 34 -10.26 -5.09 6.52
C THR A 34 -9.04 -4.37 7.07
N THR A 35 -8.60 -4.70 8.30
CA THR A 35 -7.42 -4.08 8.91
C THR A 35 -6.12 -4.49 8.19
N VAL A 36 -6.00 -5.78 7.82
CA VAL A 36 -4.85 -6.29 7.08
C VAL A 36 -4.78 -5.71 5.67
N ASN A 37 -5.91 -5.64 4.95
CA ASN A 37 -5.95 -5.06 3.61
C ASN A 37 -5.61 -3.55 3.63
N ALA A 38 -6.13 -2.80 4.60
CA ALA A 38 -5.79 -1.39 4.76
C ALA A 38 -4.30 -1.19 5.08
N GLY A 39 -3.74 -1.98 6.01
CA GLY A 39 -2.31 -1.94 6.33
C GLY A 39 -1.42 -2.30 5.14
N ILE A 40 -1.81 -3.26 4.31
CA ILE A 40 -1.09 -3.63 3.08
C ILE A 40 -1.18 -2.51 2.03
N GLU A 41 -2.33 -1.86 1.91
CA GLU A 41 -2.53 -0.76 0.95
C GLU A 41 -1.72 0.48 1.33
N ASP A 42 -1.66 0.79 2.63
CA ASP A 42 -0.80 1.86 3.18
C ASP A 42 0.68 1.54 2.98
N LEU A 43 1.12 0.30 3.28
CA LEU A 43 2.50 -0.12 3.03
C LEU A 43 2.86 -0.02 1.54
N LYS A 44 1.93 -0.42 0.67
CA LYS A 44 2.12 -0.35 -0.79
C LYS A 44 2.19 1.09 -1.27
N ARG A 45 1.44 2.00 -0.66
CA ARG A 45 1.51 3.44 -0.94
C ARG A 45 2.85 4.02 -0.50
N GLU A 46 3.26 3.76 0.74
CA GLU A 46 4.53 4.24 1.30
C GLU A 46 5.71 3.73 0.45
N LEU A 47 5.75 2.43 0.17
CA LEU A 47 6.79 1.83 -0.67
C LEU A 47 6.78 2.42 -2.09
N LYS A 48 5.58 2.67 -2.67
CA LYS A 48 5.47 3.30 -4.00
C LYS A 48 5.96 4.74 -3.99
N GLU A 49 5.73 5.49 -2.92
CA GLU A 49 6.21 6.86 -2.79
C GLU A 49 7.73 6.93 -2.61
N GLU A 50 8.30 6.06 -1.77
CA GLU A 50 9.75 5.92 -1.61
C GLU A 50 10.41 5.52 -2.94
N LEU A 51 9.92 4.45 -3.57
CA LEU A 51 10.47 3.98 -4.85
C LEU A 51 10.36 5.05 -5.94
N ARG A 52 9.26 5.83 -5.94
CA ARG A 52 9.09 6.94 -6.89
C ARG A 52 10.08 8.07 -6.64
N LYS A 53 10.40 8.40 -5.38
CA LYS A 53 11.40 9.41 -5.04
C LYS A 53 12.79 8.96 -5.49
N ASP A 54 13.15 7.71 -5.22
CA ASP A 54 14.46 7.15 -5.61
C ASP A 54 14.61 7.05 -7.13
N LEU A 55 13.62 6.51 -7.84
CA LEU A 55 13.60 6.47 -9.29
C LEU A 55 13.69 7.86 -9.92
N ARG A 56 12.99 8.85 -9.33
CA ARG A 56 13.06 10.24 -9.81
C ARG A 56 14.44 10.83 -9.59
N LYS A 57 15.09 10.55 -8.45
CA LYS A 57 16.46 10.98 -8.14
C LYS A 57 17.46 10.38 -9.14
N GLU A 58 17.38 9.08 -9.39
CA GLU A 58 18.24 8.41 -10.37
C GLU A 58 18.02 8.91 -11.80
N ALA A 59 16.76 9.10 -12.22
CA ALA A 59 16.47 9.63 -13.54
C ALA A 59 17.04 11.04 -13.73
N ILE A 60 16.90 11.91 -12.74
CA ILE A 60 17.44 13.27 -12.79
C ILE A 60 18.97 13.25 -12.79
N SER A 61 19.59 12.41 -11.96
CA SER A 61 21.06 12.33 -11.89
C SER A 61 21.64 11.83 -13.22
N LEU A 62 21.06 10.79 -13.82
CA LEU A 62 21.47 10.25 -15.11
C LEU A 62 21.27 11.26 -16.25
N LEU A 63 20.12 11.94 -16.30
CA LEU A 63 19.85 12.95 -17.32
C LEU A 63 20.85 14.11 -17.23
N TYR A 64 21.14 14.58 -16.01
CA TYR A 64 22.14 15.63 -15.79
C TYR A 64 23.53 15.17 -16.25
N THR A 65 23.96 14.00 -15.79
CA THR A 65 25.27 13.40 -16.11
C THR A 65 25.46 13.29 -17.61
N TYR A 66 24.49 12.67 -18.30
CA TYR A 66 24.50 12.50 -19.75
C TYR A 66 24.56 13.83 -20.49
N ARG A 67 23.75 14.81 -20.07
CA ARG A 67 23.72 16.11 -20.73
C ARG A 67 25.02 16.89 -20.53
N SER A 68 25.59 16.84 -19.33
CA SER A 68 26.87 17.48 -19.02
C SER A 68 28.01 16.88 -19.83
N SER A 69 28.10 15.55 -19.91
CA SER A 69 29.15 14.88 -20.68
C SER A 69 28.99 15.09 -22.18
N ALA A 70 27.74 15.09 -22.68
CA ALA A 70 27.45 15.31 -24.09
C ALA A 70 27.79 16.74 -24.56
N LEU A 71 27.55 17.76 -23.72
CA LEU A 71 27.92 19.15 -24.04
C LEU A 71 29.44 19.33 -24.19
N GLU A 72 30.22 18.57 -23.42
CA GLU A 72 31.68 18.58 -23.44
C GLU A 72 32.25 17.54 -24.42
N ASN A 73 31.40 16.86 -25.18
CA ASN A 73 31.74 15.80 -26.14
C ASN A 73 32.72 14.76 -25.58
N ARG A 74 32.50 14.34 -24.33
CA ARG A 74 33.35 13.38 -23.63
C ARG A 74 32.53 12.23 -23.03
N GLN A 75 33.22 11.16 -22.66
CA GLN A 75 32.60 10.06 -21.94
C GLN A 75 32.21 10.47 -20.51
N ILE A 76 31.16 9.82 -20.01
CA ILE A 76 30.72 9.93 -18.62
C ILE A 76 31.82 9.35 -17.72
N THR A 77 32.15 10.09 -16.67
CA THR A 77 33.09 9.68 -15.63
C THR A 77 32.37 9.47 -14.29
N ALA A 78 33.05 8.86 -13.32
CA ALA A 78 32.52 8.68 -11.97
C ALA A 78 32.22 10.04 -11.29
N GLU A 79 33.02 11.07 -11.58
CA GLU A 79 32.81 12.41 -11.01
C GLU A 79 31.52 13.06 -11.54
N ASP A 80 31.16 12.78 -12.80
CA ASP A 80 29.91 13.28 -13.39
C ASP A 80 28.69 12.66 -12.72
N LEU A 81 28.76 11.35 -12.41
CA LEU A 81 27.71 10.66 -11.69
C LEU A 81 27.52 11.26 -10.30
N GLU A 82 28.62 11.55 -9.58
CA GLU A 82 28.56 12.20 -8.27
C GLU A 82 27.95 13.62 -8.37
N LYS A 83 28.32 14.39 -9.40
CA LYS A 83 27.71 15.71 -9.67
C LYS A 83 26.23 15.59 -10.02
N GLY A 84 25.84 14.59 -10.81
CA GLY A 84 24.46 14.27 -11.14
C GLY A 84 23.63 13.93 -9.91
N TYR A 85 24.14 13.10 -8.99
CA TYR A 85 23.45 12.78 -7.75
C TYR A 85 23.30 14.02 -6.85
N ARG A 86 24.35 14.83 -6.69
CA ARG A 86 24.27 16.10 -5.96
C ARG A 86 23.28 17.09 -6.58
N PHE A 87 23.18 17.12 -7.90
CA PHE A 87 22.18 17.92 -8.61
C PHE A 87 20.77 17.42 -8.35
N ALA A 88 20.54 16.10 -8.45
CA ALA A 88 19.25 15.49 -8.17
C ALA A 88 18.77 15.73 -6.74
N ASP A 89 19.67 15.64 -5.75
CA ASP A 89 19.36 15.96 -4.35
C ASP A 89 18.92 17.41 -4.17
N LYS A 90 19.62 18.37 -4.79
CA LYS A 90 19.22 19.79 -4.75
C LYS A 90 17.90 20.05 -5.47
N PHE A 91 17.61 19.31 -6.54
CA PHE A 91 16.40 19.49 -7.33
C PHE A 91 15.15 18.93 -6.65
N ILE A 92 15.27 17.80 -5.94
CA ILE A 92 14.16 17.15 -5.22
C ILE A 92 13.93 17.78 -3.84
N SER A 93 14.96 18.38 -3.24
CA SER A 93 14.84 19.11 -1.96
C SER A 93 14.22 20.51 -2.07
N ARG A 94 13.94 20.98 -3.30
CA ARG A 94 13.23 22.22 -3.59
C ARG A 94 11.76 21.95 -3.88
#